data_AF-A0A847NVX8-F1
#
_entry.id   AF-A0A847NVX8-F1
#
_cell.length_a   1.000
_cell.length_b   1.000
_cell.length_c   1.000
_cell.angle_alpha   90.00
_cell.angle_beta   90.00
_cell.angle_gamma   90.00
#
_symmetry.space_group_name_H-M   'P 1'
#
loop_
_entity.id
_entity.type
_entity.pdbx_description
1 polymer ?
#
loop_
_entity_poly.entity_id
_entity_poly.type
_entity_poly.pdbx_seq_one_letter_code
_entity_poly.pdbx_strand_id
1 'polypeptide(L)'
;MKRFPACTYPFFLTLLFLWQQTVFAQFTDEESEFYIQKGIIPFIDPQQDGDYPKGIYLVPHDLTVDSGKVMTIMPGSTILFKKDTKIIVKGKLVFKGNESQRILLRKLNHDLYYNPFPPDIEIPWDGIYVHDGGELEARYTHICDSKYGLSANRNASIFLLDSVLFLNNKYHNATLGSKDLSFEDNRLCFYNLAENKPEPLPMVYIDTVKLPQYIMTPSPTVQPQTAIEAEKKPPISESKVHLRVTSGSIAIIGIIMGAGSYYINDTYYKKYDRMRTPGVFNPEEVRRYETFAKVGMAGTISGAALTAIGLSGLTLTLLF
;
A
#
# COMPACT_ATOMS: atom_id res chain seq x y z
N MET A 1 -52.78 -11.95 43.84
CA MET A 1 -53.25 -11.68 42.45
C MET A 1 -52.93 -10.24 42.09
N LYS A 2 -51.97 -9.99 41.19
CA LYS A 2 -51.72 -8.66 40.62
C LYS A 2 -52.07 -8.68 39.12
N ARG A 3 -53.00 -7.80 38.74
CA ARG A 3 -53.34 -7.27 37.40
C ARG A 3 -52.12 -6.50 36.83
N PHE A 4 -51.86 -6.27 35.54
CA PHE A 4 -52.43 -6.56 34.21
C PHE A 4 -51.30 -6.20 33.17
N PRO A 5 -51.48 -6.24 31.83
CA PRO A 5 -50.51 -6.79 30.87
C PRO A 5 -50.00 -5.78 29.79
N ALA A 6 -49.26 -6.34 28.82
CA ALA A 6 -49.07 -5.95 27.42
C ALA A 6 -48.14 -4.77 27.04
N CYS A 7 -47.07 -5.09 26.30
CA CYS A 7 -46.50 -4.29 25.21
C CYS A 7 -45.43 -5.16 24.49
N THR A 8 -45.77 -5.86 23.41
CA THR A 8 -45.45 -5.52 22.00
C THR A 8 -43.96 -5.36 21.69
N TYR A 9 -43.43 -6.29 20.90
CA TYR A 9 -42.17 -6.20 20.14
C TYR A 9 -42.07 -4.88 19.35
N PRO A 10 -40.86 -4.30 19.17
CA PRO A 10 -39.95 -4.83 18.15
C PRO A 10 -38.47 -4.85 18.58
N PHE A 11 -37.88 -6.05 18.59
CA PHE A 11 -36.42 -6.27 18.58
C PHE A 11 -35.87 -6.30 17.13
N PHE A 12 -36.58 -5.66 16.19
CA PHE A 12 -36.23 -5.58 14.76
C PHE A 12 -35.62 -4.22 14.37
N LEU A 13 -35.35 -3.33 15.34
CA LEU A 13 -34.69 -2.03 15.09
C LEU A 13 -33.22 -1.95 15.55
N THR A 14 -32.67 -3.00 16.14
CA THR A 14 -31.26 -3.04 16.57
C THR A 14 -30.38 -3.90 15.65
N LEU A 15 -30.84 -4.18 14.43
CA LEU A 15 -30.08 -4.86 13.37
C LEU A 15 -29.91 -4.00 12.11
N LEU A 16 -30.10 -2.67 12.23
CA LEU A 16 -29.76 -1.70 11.20
C LEU A 16 -28.65 -0.72 11.65
N PHE A 17 -28.03 -0.97 12.81
CA PHE A 17 -27.00 -0.10 13.39
C PHE A 17 -25.81 -0.89 13.98
N LEU A 18 -25.53 -2.05 13.39
CA LEU A 18 -24.32 -2.86 13.67
C LEU A 18 -23.61 -3.26 12.36
N TRP A 19 -23.67 -2.38 11.35
CA TRP A 19 -22.86 -2.43 10.12
C TRP A 19 -21.60 -1.55 10.18
N GLN A 20 -21.29 -1.00 11.36
CA GLN A 20 -20.05 -0.28 11.59
C GLN A 20 -19.40 -0.85 12.83
N GLN A 21 -18.54 -1.84 12.68
CA GLN A 21 -17.28 -1.94 13.43
C GLN A 21 -16.49 -3.16 12.92
N THR A 22 -15.93 -3.03 11.72
CA THR A 22 -14.55 -3.43 11.40
C THR A 22 -14.08 -2.53 10.27
N VAL A 23 -13.98 -1.23 10.55
CA VAL A 23 -13.31 -0.28 9.67
C VAL A 23 -11.81 -0.50 9.84
N PHE A 24 -11.27 -1.54 9.20
CA PHE A 24 -10.05 -1.25 8.45
C PHE A 24 -10.52 -0.27 7.39
N ALA A 25 -9.94 0.94 7.34
CA ALA A 25 -10.25 1.90 6.31
C ALA A 25 -9.83 1.28 4.96
N GLN A 26 -10.71 0.47 4.36
CA GLN A 26 -10.62 0.20 2.94
C GLN A 26 -10.69 1.58 2.29
N PHE A 27 -9.63 1.92 1.56
CA PHE A 27 -9.63 3.06 0.67
C PHE A 27 -10.87 2.91 -0.22
N THR A 28 -11.88 3.74 0.01
CA THR A 28 -13.20 3.57 -0.60
C THR A 28 -13.17 4.05 -2.04
N ASP A 29 -14.11 3.55 -2.86
CA ASP A 29 -14.26 4.04 -4.24
C ASP A 29 -14.52 5.55 -4.27
N GLU A 30 -15.32 6.06 -3.34
CA GLU A 30 -15.58 7.51 -3.18
C GLU A 30 -14.29 8.30 -2.86
N GLU A 31 -13.47 7.80 -1.95
CA GLU A 31 -12.19 8.43 -1.61
C GLU A 31 -11.24 8.37 -2.81
N SER A 32 -11.21 7.26 -3.54
CA SER A 32 -10.43 7.10 -4.78
C SER A 32 -10.82 8.12 -5.84
N GLU A 33 -12.12 8.23 -6.12
CA GLU A 33 -12.67 9.18 -7.10
C GLU A 33 -12.35 10.63 -6.72
N PHE A 34 -12.41 10.98 -5.44
CA PHE A 34 -12.04 12.31 -4.95
C PHE A 34 -10.60 12.70 -5.34
N TYR A 35 -9.64 11.79 -5.23
CA TYR A 35 -8.25 12.06 -5.62
C TYR A 35 -8.07 12.08 -7.14
N ILE A 36 -8.73 11.17 -7.86
CA ILE A 36 -8.68 11.12 -9.32
C ILE A 36 -9.21 12.43 -9.94
N GLN A 37 -10.29 12.99 -9.39
CA GLN A 37 -10.83 14.29 -9.81
C GLN A 37 -9.84 15.44 -9.61
N LYS A 38 -8.88 15.31 -8.68
CA LYS A 38 -7.79 16.27 -8.45
C LYS A 38 -6.52 15.96 -9.26
N GLY A 39 -6.56 14.96 -10.14
CA GLY A 39 -5.41 14.51 -10.92
C GLY A 39 -4.36 13.75 -10.09
N ILE A 40 -4.75 13.20 -8.94
CA ILE A 40 -3.90 12.39 -8.08
C ILE A 40 -4.30 10.93 -8.26
N ILE A 41 -3.35 10.08 -8.66
CA ILE A 41 -3.58 8.67 -8.99
C ILE A 41 -3.28 7.80 -7.75
N PRO A 42 -4.28 7.21 -7.08
CA PRO A 42 -4.02 6.38 -5.92
C PRO A 42 -3.48 5.00 -6.30
N PHE A 43 -2.50 4.52 -5.52
CA PHE A 43 -2.11 3.12 -5.52
C PHE A 43 -3.15 2.30 -4.76
N ILE A 44 -4.15 1.80 -5.48
CA ILE A 44 -5.26 1.02 -4.90
C ILE A 44 -4.73 -0.32 -4.38
N ASP A 45 -3.84 -0.98 -5.12
CA ASP A 45 -3.22 -2.21 -4.67
C ASP A 45 -2.09 -1.92 -3.67
N PRO A 46 -1.95 -2.70 -2.59
CA PRO A 46 -0.81 -2.56 -1.69
C PRO A 46 0.48 -3.11 -2.32
N GLN A 47 0.38 -4.01 -3.28
CA GLN A 47 1.54 -4.59 -3.98
C GLN A 47 1.74 -3.88 -5.32
N GLN A 48 2.96 -3.43 -5.58
CA GLN A 48 3.28 -2.65 -6.77
C GLN A 48 4.40 -3.31 -7.60
N ASP A 49 4.22 -3.26 -8.92
CA ASP A 49 5.14 -3.80 -9.93
C ASP A 49 4.99 -2.98 -11.22
N GLY A 50 6.05 -2.86 -12.01
CA GLY A 50 6.07 -2.16 -13.30
C GLY A 50 6.55 -0.70 -13.26
N ASP A 51 6.36 -0.04 -14.40
CA ASP A 51 6.81 1.34 -14.64
C ASP A 51 5.65 2.33 -14.52
N TYR A 52 5.85 3.37 -13.71
CA TYR A 52 4.87 4.40 -13.41
C TYR A 52 5.26 5.69 -14.13
N PRO A 53 4.50 6.14 -15.14
CA PRO A 53 4.83 7.33 -15.93
C PRO A 53 4.84 8.60 -15.07
N LYS A 54 5.24 9.72 -15.67
CA LYS A 54 5.21 11.01 -14.96
C LYS A 54 3.79 11.30 -14.48
N GLY A 55 3.63 11.51 -13.17
CA GLY A 55 2.32 11.79 -12.58
C GLY A 55 2.39 12.19 -11.12
N ILE A 56 1.22 12.51 -10.56
CA ILE A 56 1.05 12.70 -9.11
C ILE A 56 0.34 11.46 -8.59
N TYR A 57 0.97 10.75 -7.67
CA TYR A 57 0.45 9.51 -7.12
C TYR A 57 0.15 9.66 -5.63
N LEU A 58 -0.84 8.92 -5.14
CA LEU A 58 -1.14 8.83 -3.71
C LEU A 58 -0.85 7.42 -3.21
N VAL A 59 -0.20 7.36 -2.05
CA VAL A 59 0.02 6.16 -1.25
C VAL A 59 -0.98 6.19 -0.08
N PRO A 60 -2.13 5.51 -0.21
CA PRO A 60 -3.17 5.56 0.81
C PRO A 60 -2.98 4.55 1.96
N HIS A 61 -2.16 3.53 1.73
CA HIS A 61 -1.77 2.48 2.68
C HIS A 61 -0.31 2.09 2.42
N ASP A 62 0.25 1.21 3.26
CA ASP A 62 1.60 0.71 3.05
C ASP A 62 1.74 0.03 1.67
N LEU A 63 2.71 0.48 0.88
CA LEU A 63 3.04 -0.14 -0.40
C LEU A 63 4.18 -1.12 -0.24
N THR A 64 4.08 -2.24 -0.95
CA THR A 64 5.10 -3.28 -0.97
C THR A 64 5.54 -3.55 -2.41
N VAL A 65 6.84 -3.49 -2.64
CA VAL A 65 7.47 -4.07 -3.84
C VAL A 65 7.99 -5.44 -3.42
N ASP A 66 7.27 -6.49 -3.78
CA ASP A 66 7.61 -7.86 -3.38
C ASP A 66 8.89 -8.37 -4.06
N SER A 67 9.48 -9.43 -3.49
CA SER A 67 10.69 -10.03 -4.06
C SER A 67 10.47 -10.49 -5.50
N GLY A 68 11.44 -10.21 -6.37
CA GLY A 68 11.34 -10.48 -7.81
C GLY A 68 10.50 -9.48 -8.60
N LYS A 69 9.90 -8.47 -7.95
CA LYS A 69 9.18 -7.36 -8.58
C LYS A 69 10.04 -6.12 -8.70
N VAL A 70 9.71 -5.28 -9.67
CA VAL A 70 10.43 -4.02 -9.93
C VAL A 70 9.42 -2.90 -10.06
N MET A 71 9.49 -1.90 -9.18
CA MET A 71 8.71 -0.68 -9.27
C MET A 71 9.61 0.45 -9.75
N THR A 72 9.30 1.04 -10.90
CA THR A 72 10.04 2.19 -11.44
C THR A 72 9.17 3.43 -11.44
N ILE A 73 9.62 4.51 -10.79
CA ILE A 73 8.99 5.83 -10.88
C ILE A 73 9.74 6.67 -11.90
N MET A 74 9.01 7.19 -12.90
CA MET A 74 9.57 8.00 -13.97
C MET A 74 9.85 9.45 -13.54
N PRO A 75 10.77 10.16 -14.23
CA PRO A 75 11.17 11.51 -13.84
C PRO A 75 10.03 12.53 -13.81
N GLY A 76 10.12 13.46 -12.86
CA GLY A 76 9.14 14.53 -12.67
C GLY A 76 7.86 14.11 -11.94
N SER A 77 7.82 12.88 -11.41
CA SER A 77 6.69 12.39 -10.61
C SER A 77 6.70 12.95 -9.19
N THR A 78 5.51 13.10 -8.62
CA THR A 78 5.31 13.41 -7.20
C THR A 78 4.54 12.27 -6.55
N ILE A 79 5.06 11.71 -5.47
CA ILE A 79 4.43 10.67 -4.68
C ILE A 79 4.00 11.28 -3.34
N LEU A 80 2.71 11.27 -3.09
CA LEU A 80 2.07 11.80 -1.89
C LEU A 80 1.72 10.64 -0.95
N PHE A 81 1.92 10.85 0.34
CA PHE A 81 1.69 9.80 1.34
C PHE A 81 0.61 10.20 2.32
N LYS A 82 -0.36 9.31 2.57
CA LYS A 82 -1.23 9.46 3.74
C LYS A 82 -0.41 9.28 5.01
N LYS A 83 -0.91 9.84 6.11
CA LYS A 83 -0.34 9.73 7.44
C LYS A 83 -0.01 8.26 7.76
N ASP A 84 1.16 8.04 8.37
CA ASP A 84 1.61 6.74 8.88
C ASP A 84 1.74 5.62 7.82
N THR A 85 1.85 5.98 6.53
CA THR A 85 2.11 5.03 5.43
C THR A 85 3.60 4.94 5.09
N LYS A 86 4.06 3.79 4.60
CA LYS A 86 5.44 3.57 4.12
C LYS A 86 5.52 2.82 2.80
N ILE A 87 6.72 2.80 2.22
CA ILE A 87 7.09 1.86 1.17
C ILE A 87 7.97 0.76 1.76
N ILE A 88 7.64 -0.48 1.46
CA ILE A 88 8.35 -1.69 1.87
C ILE A 88 8.98 -2.31 0.63
N VAL A 89 10.31 -2.35 0.56
CA VAL A 89 11.05 -2.82 -0.61
C VAL A 89 11.70 -4.17 -0.29
N LYS A 90 11.13 -5.24 -0.86
CA LYS A 90 11.69 -6.61 -0.83
C LYS A 90 12.21 -7.05 -2.21
N GLY A 91 11.71 -6.42 -3.28
CA GLY A 91 12.23 -6.50 -4.64
C GLY A 91 13.10 -5.28 -4.95
N LYS A 92 12.83 -4.62 -6.08
CA LYS A 92 13.60 -3.47 -6.54
C LYS A 92 12.74 -2.22 -6.70
N LEU A 93 13.14 -1.11 -6.06
CA LEU A 93 12.54 0.20 -6.24
C LEU A 93 13.52 1.14 -6.95
N VAL A 94 13.07 1.74 -8.05
CA VAL A 94 13.90 2.62 -8.89
C VAL A 94 13.23 3.97 -9.07
N PHE A 95 13.91 5.05 -8.66
CA PHE A 95 13.53 6.42 -8.98
C PHE A 95 14.46 6.96 -10.07
N LYS A 96 13.91 7.17 -11.28
CA LYS A 96 14.66 7.63 -12.47
C LYS A 96 14.62 9.15 -12.65
N GLY A 97 14.76 9.91 -11.57
CA GLY A 97 14.79 11.37 -11.64
C GLY A 97 15.98 11.88 -12.46
N ASN A 98 15.89 13.13 -12.92
CA ASN A 98 17.02 13.86 -13.50
C ASN A 98 17.05 15.30 -12.99
N GLU A 99 18.10 16.05 -13.31
CA GLU A 99 18.31 17.43 -12.83
C GLU A 99 17.12 18.35 -13.12
N SER A 100 16.54 18.25 -14.33
CA SER A 100 15.40 19.06 -14.76
C SER A 100 14.04 18.56 -14.25
N GLN A 101 13.96 17.27 -13.89
CA GLN A 101 12.72 16.57 -13.54
C GLN A 101 12.98 15.63 -12.37
N ARG A 102 13.16 16.23 -11.21
CA ARG A 102 13.35 15.53 -9.95
C ARG A 102 12.07 14.80 -9.53
N ILE A 103 12.22 13.70 -8.81
CA ILE A 103 11.10 12.99 -8.20
C ILE A 103 10.91 13.50 -6.78
N LEU A 104 9.66 13.75 -6.37
CA LEU A 104 9.34 14.29 -5.04
C LEU A 104 8.49 13.29 -4.25
N LEU A 105 8.96 12.91 -3.07
CA LEU A 105 8.21 12.15 -2.06
C LEU A 105 7.89 13.08 -0.90
N ARG A 106 6.61 13.22 -0.54
CA ARG A 106 6.19 14.05 0.59
C ARG A 106 4.86 13.60 1.18
N LYS A 107 4.59 14.00 2.41
CA LYS A 107 3.25 13.83 3.00
C LYS A 107 2.19 14.55 2.17
N LEU A 108 0.98 13.98 2.13
CA LEU A 108 -0.22 14.65 1.65
C LEU A 108 -0.51 15.85 2.55
N ASN A 109 -0.85 17.00 1.96
CA ASN A 109 -1.21 18.19 2.73
C ASN A 109 -2.57 17.98 3.41
N HIS A 110 -2.74 18.61 4.58
CA HIS A 110 -3.93 18.50 5.42
C HIS A 110 -5.26 18.74 4.68
N ASP A 111 -5.28 19.76 3.83
CA ASP A 111 -6.42 20.21 3.04
C ASP A 111 -6.76 19.28 1.86
N LEU A 112 -5.83 18.40 1.49
CA LEU A 112 -5.99 17.48 0.37
C LEU A 112 -6.53 16.10 0.78
N TYR A 113 -6.72 15.81 2.06
CA TYR A 113 -7.38 14.57 2.48
C TYR A 113 -8.87 14.60 2.13
N TYR A 114 -9.43 13.44 1.79
CA TYR A 114 -10.88 13.26 1.65
C TYR A 114 -11.65 13.76 2.88
N ASN A 115 -11.08 13.47 4.07
CA ASN A 115 -11.48 14.07 5.34
C ASN A 115 -10.31 14.90 5.89
N PRO A 116 -10.32 16.23 5.70
CA PRO A 116 -9.20 17.09 6.07
C PRO A 116 -8.82 17.01 7.56
N PHE A 117 -7.51 17.02 7.81
CA PHE A 117 -6.99 17.14 9.17
C PHE A 117 -6.84 18.62 9.58
N PRO A 118 -7.05 18.97 10.86
CA PRO A 118 -6.64 20.26 11.40
C PRO A 118 -5.13 20.53 11.20
N PRO A 119 -4.71 21.77 10.87
CA PRO A 119 -3.31 22.09 10.53
C PRO A 119 -2.28 21.78 11.62
N ASP A 120 -2.71 21.76 12.88
CA ASP A 120 -1.90 21.48 14.07
C ASP A 120 -1.58 20.00 14.27
N ILE A 121 -2.26 19.09 13.56
CA ILE A 121 -2.00 17.66 13.65
C ILE A 121 -0.80 17.29 12.80
N GLU A 122 0.21 16.66 13.40
CA GLU A 122 1.28 16.05 12.62
C GLU A 122 0.77 14.83 11.83
N ILE A 123 1.04 14.86 10.52
CA ILE A 123 0.66 13.83 9.55
C ILE A 123 1.85 13.34 8.70
N PRO A 124 3.06 13.11 9.27
CA PRO A 124 4.18 12.60 8.49
C PRO A 124 3.89 11.18 8.01
N TRP A 125 4.53 10.82 6.90
CA TRP A 125 4.60 9.43 6.44
C TRP A 125 5.80 8.73 7.07
N ASP A 126 5.79 7.41 7.09
CA ASP A 126 6.76 6.64 7.86
C ASP A 126 8.13 6.57 7.16
N GLY A 127 8.18 6.58 5.83
CA GLY A 127 9.44 6.49 5.08
C GLY A 127 9.51 5.40 4.02
N ILE A 128 10.71 5.19 3.49
CA ILE A 128 11.05 4.01 2.68
C ILE A 128 11.82 3.02 3.55
N TYR A 129 11.38 1.76 3.56
CA TYR A 129 12.04 0.67 4.25
C TYR A 129 12.50 -0.41 3.27
N VAL A 130 13.82 -0.62 3.18
CA VAL A 130 14.44 -1.65 2.34
C VAL A 130 14.79 -2.87 3.19
N HIS A 131 14.11 -3.98 2.92
CA HIS A 131 14.34 -5.26 3.59
C HIS A 131 15.61 -5.95 3.09
N ASP A 132 15.99 -7.03 3.78
CA ASP A 132 17.02 -7.97 3.34
C ASP A 132 16.73 -8.47 1.91
N GLY A 133 17.74 -8.41 1.03
CA GLY A 133 17.60 -8.76 -0.38
C GLY A 133 16.91 -7.68 -1.24
N GLY A 134 16.38 -6.62 -0.63
CA GLY A 134 15.79 -5.50 -1.34
C GLY A 134 16.84 -4.62 -2.02
N GLU A 135 16.42 -3.98 -3.11
CA GLU A 135 17.24 -3.07 -3.90
C GLU A 135 16.59 -1.69 -4.00
N LEU A 136 17.37 -0.64 -3.75
CA LEU A 136 16.95 0.74 -3.97
C LEU A 136 17.96 1.48 -4.85
N GLU A 137 17.44 2.09 -5.90
CA GLU A 137 18.17 3.04 -6.73
C GLU A 137 17.41 4.36 -6.79
N ALA A 138 17.89 5.39 -6.10
CA ALA A 138 17.27 6.70 -6.08
C ALA A 138 18.17 7.73 -6.78
N ARG A 139 17.71 8.26 -7.93
CA ARG A 139 18.40 9.35 -8.64
C ARG A 139 17.56 10.62 -8.63
N TYR A 140 18.18 11.76 -8.35
CA TYR A 140 17.55 13.09 -8.35
C TYR A 140 16.19 13.09 -7.65
N THR A 141 16.16 12.55 -6.43
CA THR A 141 14.94 12.29 -5.66
C THR A 141 14.95 13.12 -4.38
N HIS A 142 13.83 13.75 -4.07
CA HIS A 142 13.62 14.48 -2.82
C HIS A 142 12.72 13.66 -1.91
N ILE A 143 13.18 13.41 -0.68
CA ILE A 143 12.46 12.66 0.35
C ILE A 143 12.19 13.61 1.50
N CYS A 144 10.94 14.05 1.60
CA CYS A 144 10.54 15.15 2.46
C CYS A 144 9.43 14.76 3.43
N ASP A 145 9.36 15.46 4.57
CA ASP A 145 8.21 15.43 5.48
C ASP A 145 7.85 14.04 6.04
N SER A 146 8.86 13.17 6.21
CA SER A 146 8.70 11.82 6.74
C SER A 146 9.08 11.73 8.22
N LYS A 147 8.75 10.60 8.87
CA LYS A 147 9.33 10.23 10.16
C LYS A 147 10.77 9.77 9.99
N TYR A 148 10.97 8.80 9.10
CA TYR A 148 12.24 8.15 8.81
C TYR A 148 12.49 8.25 7.31
N GLY A 149 13.42 9.09 6.83
CA GLY A 149 13.56 9.33 5.38
C GLY A 149 13.74 8.02 4.60
N LEU A 150 14.78 7.27 4.96
CA LEU A 150 15.11 5.99 4.37
C LEU A 150 15.74 5.05 5.42
N SER A 151 15.31 3.80 5.46
CA SER A 151 15.87 2.79 6.36
C SER A 151 16.14 1.52 5.57
N ALA A 152 17.37 1.04 5.57
CA ALA A 152 17.73 -0.22 4.91
C ALA A 152 18.31 -1.20 5.93
N ASN A 153 17.97 -2.48 5.81
CA ASN A 153 18.66 -3.51 6.57
C ASN A 153 20.09 -3.73 6.05
N ARG A 154 20.99 -4.29 6.88
CA ARG A 154 22.40 -4.53 6.48
C ARG A 154 22.55 -5.44 5.25
N ASN A 155 21.57 -6.31 5.03
CA ASN A 155 21.57 -7.27 3.93
C ASN A 155 20.79 -6.76 2.70
N ALA A 156 20.55 -5.44 2.59
CA ALA A 156 20.06 -4.86 1.34
C ALA A 156 21.10 -5.09 0.23
N SER A 157 20.66 -5.58 -0.92
CA SER A 157 21.56 -6.03 -1.99
C SER A 157 22.15 -4.88 -2.80
N ILE A 158 21.32 -3.87 -3.09
CA ILE A 158 21.75 -2.64 -3.76
C ILE A 158 21.13 -1.45 -3.03
N PHE A 159 21.95 -0.46 -2.72
CA PHE A 159 21.50 0.78 -2.10
C PHE A 159 22.31 1.93 -2.70
N LEU A 160 21.70 2.60 -3.68
CA LEU A 160 22.29 3.70 -4.44
C LEU A 160 21.45 4.96 -4.27
N LEU A 161 22.12 6.01 -3.81
CA LEU A 161 21.61 7.38 -3.75
C LEU A 161 22.50 8.23 -4.65
N ASP A 162 21.91 8.86 -5.65
CA ASP A 162 22.57 9.79 -6.56
C ASP A 162 21.76 11.10 -6.58
N SER A 163 22.33 12.18 -6.05
CA SER A 163 21.67 13.48 -6.00
C SER A 163 20.33 13.44 -5.24
N VAL A 164 20.30 12.74 -4.10
CA VAL A 164 19.11 12.63 -3.23
C VAL A 164 19.10 13.76 -2.20
N LEU A 165 17.96 14.42 -2.02
CA LEU A 165 17.76 15.46 -1.01
C LEU A 165 16.85 14.94 0.10
N PHE A 166 17.27 15.08 1.35
CA PHE A 166 16.39 14.89 2.50
C PHE A 166 16.01 16.24 3.09
N LEU A 167 14.75 16.40 3.48
CA LEU A 167 14.26 17.66 4.05
C LEU A 167 13.14 17.41 5.05
N ASN A 168 13.26 18.01 6.25
CA ASN A 168 12.18 18.01 7.24
C ASN A 168 11.74 16.59 7.64
N ASN A 169 12.71 15.68 7.81
CA ASN A 169 12.45 14.34 8.33
C ASN A 169 12.62 14.35 9.85
N LYS A 170 11.66 13.77 10.57
CA LYS A 170 11.52 13.97 12.01
C LYS A 170 12.64 13.33 12.83
N TYR A 171 13.01 12.10 12.52
CA TYR A 171 13.91 11.30 13.35
C TYR A 171 15.29 11.13 12.73
N HIS A 172 15.36 10.70 11.47
CA HIS A 172 16.63 10.58 10.74
C HIS A 172 16.40 10.56 9.23
N ASN A 173 17.44 10.91 8.48
CA ASN A 173 17.41 10.94 7.01
C ASN A 173 17.68 9.57 6.39
N ALA A 174 18.73 8.87 6.80
CA ALA A 174 18.99 7.52 6.31
C ALA A 174 19.71 6.62 7.32
N THR A 175 19.29 5.35 7.41
CA THR A 175 19.96 4.32 8.20
C THR A 175 20.30 3.10 7.36
N LEU A 176 21.42 2.45 7.68
CA LEU A 176 21.82 1.13 7.17
C LEU A 176 22.09 0.19 8.34
N GLY A 177 21.16 -0.73 8.58
CA GLY A 177 21.12 -1.54 9.79
C GLY A 177 20.96 -0.67 11.02
N SER A 178 21.92 -0.75 11.95
CA SER A 178 21.97 0.10 13.14
C SER A 178 22.85 1.33 12.97
N LYS A 179 23.42 1.56 11.77
CA LYS A 179 24.29 2.69 11.48
C LYS A 179 23.46 3.82 10.88
N ASP A 180 23.52 4.99 11.51
CA ASP A 180 23.05 6.23 10.89
C ASP A 180 24.07 6.67 9.83
N LEU A 181 23.59 7.04 8.64
CA LEU A 181 24.43 7.58 7.57
C LEU A 181 24.67 9.09 7.72
N SER A 182 23.99 9.75 8.68
CA SER A 182 24.19 11.15 9.07
C SER A 182 24.21 12.13 7.90
N PHE A 183 23.19 12.05 7.04
CA PHE A 183 22.98 13.04 5.99
C PHE A 183 22.40 14.34 6.57
N GLU A 184 23.01 15.48 6.25
CA GLU A 184 22.47 16.79 6.64
C GLU A 184 21.21 17.12 5.85
N ASP A 185 20.27 17.78 6.50
CA ASP A 185 19.07 18.32 5.85
C ASP A 185 19.45 19.33 4.77
N ASN A 186 18.65 19.34 3.70
CA ASN A 186 18.75 20.31 2.62
C ASN A 186 20.09 20.24 1.83
N ARG A 187 20.76 19.09 1.85
CA ARG A 187 21.97 18.82 1.03
C ARG A 187 21.81 17.60 0.15
N LEU A 188 22.38 17.67 -1.05
CA LEU A 188 22.39 16.54 -1.97
C LEU A 188 23.34 15.47 -1.45
N CYS A 189 22.83 14.25 -1.39
CA CYS A 189 23.48 13.08 -0.85
C CYS A 189 23.81 12.09 -1.97
N PHE A 190 25.00 11.51 -1.88
CA PHE A 190 25.50 10.47 -2.76
C PHE A 190 25.96 9.29 -1.90
N TYR A 191 25.51 8.08 -2.24
CA TYR A 191 25.86 6.87 -1.53
C TYR A 191 25.73 5.66 -2.45
N ASN A 192 26.65 4.71 -2.36
CA ASN A 192 26.56 3.47 -3.12
C ASN A 192 27.09 2.31 -2.27
N LEU A 193 26.23 1.32 -2.01
CA LEU A 193 26.56 0.12 -1.22
C LEU A 193 27.12 -1.03 -2.07
N ALA A 194 27.11 -0.94 -3.41
CA ALA A 194 27.52 -2.06 -4.27
C ALA A 194 28.89 -2.62 -3.85
N GLU A 195 28.94 -3.91 -3.50
CA GLU A 195 30.18 -4.63 -3.18
C GLU A 195 31.10 -4.70 -4.41
N ASN A 196 31.89 -3.66 -4.58
CA ASN A 196 33.29 -3.60 -5.01
C ASN A 196 33.61 -2.13 -5.22
N LYS A 197 34.55 -1.61 -4.43
CA LYS A 197 35.03 -0.22 -4.45
C LYS A 197 35.36 0.24 -5.88
N PRO A 198 34.82 1.39 -6.30
CA PRO A 198 35.67 2.52 -6.68
C PRO A 198 35.59 3.57 -5.58
N GLU A 199 36.64 4.37 -5.43
CA GLU A 199 36.66 5.48 -4.46
C GLU A 199 35.39 6.32 -4.58
N PRO A 200 34.77 6.69 -3.44
CA PRO A 200 33.67 7.64 -3.45
C PRO A 200 34.16 8.89 -4.19
N LEU A 201 33.48 9.25 -5.28
CA LEU A 201 33.72 10.52 -5.94
C LEU A 201 33.69 11.62 -4.86
N PRO A 202 34.66 12.55 -4.85
CA PRO A 202 34.74 13.56 -3.81
C PRO A 202 33.39 14.27 -3.70
N MET A 203 32.87 14.37 -2.46
CA MET A 203 31.64 15.09 -2.17
C MET A 203 31.76 16.51 -2.74
N VAL A 204 31.00 16.82 -3.79
CA VAL A 204 30.86 18.17 -4.30
C VAL A 204 29.73 18.83 -3.52
N TYR A 205 30.09 19.69 -2.57
CA TYR A 205 29.15 20.55 -1.87
C TYR A 205 28.61 21.60 -2.85
N ILE A 206 27.37 21.44 -3.31
CA ILE A 206 26.67 22.48 -4.06
C ILE A 206 25.88 23.29 -3.03
N ASP A 207 26.45 24.42 -2.60
CA ASP A 207 25.74 25.38 -1.76
C ASP A 207 24.55 25.97 -2.53
N THR A 208 23.39 26.00 -1.88
CA THR A 208 22.13 26.64 -2.30
C THR A 208 21.40 26.04 -3.51
N VAL A 209 20.72 24.90 -3.31
CA VAL A 209 19.49 24.64 -4.06
C VAL A 209 18.37 25.49 -3.46
N LYS A 210 18.06 26.64 -4.08
CA LYS A 210 16.76 27.29 -3.83
C LYS A 210 15.68 26.38 -4.40
N LEU A 211 14.83 25.83 -3.54
CA LEU A 211 13.62 25.11 -3.96
C LEU A 211 12.80 26.03 -4.89
N PRO A 212 12.45 25.61 -6.12
CA PRO A 212 11.51 26.37 -6.92
C PRO A 212 10.16 26.40 -6.21
N GLN A 213 9.66 27.61 -5.96
CA GLN A 213 8.28 27.84 -5.51
C GLN A 213 7.34 27.36 -6.64
N TYR A 214 6.54 26.33 -6.37
CA TYR A 214 5.58 25.79 -7.33
C TYR A 214 4.40 26.76 -7.45
N ILE A 215 4.39 27.60 -8.49
CA ILE A 215 3.21 28.38 -8.87
C ILE A 215 2.29 27.44 -9.65
N MET A 216 1.14 27.10 -9.07
CA MET A 216 0.08 26.42 -9.81
C MET A 216 -0.38 27.35 -10.93
N THR A 217 0.09 27.08 -12.15
CA THR A 217 -0.42 27.74 -13.35
C THR A 217 -1.35 26.75 -14.04
N PRO A 218 -2.60 27.13 -14.36
CA PRO A 218 -3.47 26.24 -15.11
C PRO A 218 -2.85 25.97 -16.49
N SER A 219 -2.73 24.69 -16.86
CA SER A 219 -2.24 24.28 -18.17
C SER A 219 -3.11 24.87 -19.29
N PRO A 220 -2.51 25.33 -20.41
CA PRO A 220 -3.26 25.82 -21.55
C PRO A 220 -3.99 24.66 -22.24
N THR A 221 -5.21 24.93 -22.69
CA THR A 221 -6.06 24.02 -23.45
C THR A 221 -5.41 23.71 -24.80
N VAL A 222 -4.99 22.46 -25.01
CA VAL A 222 -4.49 21.99 -26.31
C VAL A 222 -5.67 21.45 -27.12
N GLN A 223 -5.95 22.06 -28.28
CA GLN A 223 -6.90 21.57 -29.27
C GLN A 223 -6.32 20.36 -30.04
N PRO A 224 -7.15 19.44 -30.56
CA PRO A 224 -6.67 18.20 -31.16
C PRO A 224 -6.08 18.46 -32.54
N GLN A 225 -4.86 17.97 -32.78
CA GLN A 225 -4.30 17.83 -34.13
C GLN A 225 -4.38 16.36 -34.59
N THR A 226 -4.63 16.27 -35.88
CA THR A 226 -5.13 15.15 -36.69
C THR A 226 -4.30 13.87 -36.59
N ALA A 227 -4.99 12.74 -36.41
CA ALA A 227 -4.40 11.40 -36.37
C ALA A 227 -3.82 10.98 -37.72
N ILE A 228 -2.57 10.53 -37.73
CA ILE A 228 -2.03 9.68 -38.79
C ILE A 228 -2.41 8.23 -38.45
N GLU A 229 -3.00 7.60 -39.44
CA GLU A 229 -3.57 6.26 -39.50
C GLU A 229 -2.57 5.17 -39.05
N ALA A 230 -2.95 4.42 -38.01
CA ALA A 230 -2.25 3.23 -37.55
C ALA A 230 -3.07 1.98 -37.88
N GLU A 231 -2.36 0.99 -38.40
CA GLU A 231 -2.79 -0.24 -39.05
C GLU A 231 -3.70 -1.14 -38.18
N LYS A 232 -4.73 -1.72 -38.82
CA LYS A 232 -5.83 -2.47 -38.20
C LYS A 232 -5.50 -3.97 -38.05
N LYS A 233 -5.52 -4.51 -36.82
CA LYS A 233 -5.55 -5.97 -36.52
C LYS A 233 -6.99 -6.43 -36.16
N PRO A 234 -7.40 -7.69 -36.41
CA PRO A 234 -8.82 -8.07 -36.46
C PRO A 234 -9.41 -8.36 -35.06
N PRO A 235 -10.75 -8.38 -34.91
CA PRO A 235 -11.41 -8.35 -33.59
C PRO A 235 -11.86 -9.73 -33.14
N ILE A 236 -11.17 -10.36 -32.17
CA ILE A 236 -11.68 -11.54 -31.43
C ILE A 236 -11.15 -11.55 -29.97
N SER A 237 -12.05 -11.44 -28.98
CA SER A 237 -11.97 -12.06 -27.63
C SER A 237 -11.03 -11.52 -26.51
N GLU A 238 -10.93 -10.20 -26.25
CA GLU A 238 -10.23 -9.73 -25.03
C GLU A 238 -11.07 -9.88 -23.73
N SER A 239 -12.41 -9.74 -23.82
CA SER A 239 -13.28 -9.79 -22.64
C SER A 239 -13.35 -11.18 -21.97
N LYS A 240 -13.31 -12.26 -22.77
CA LYS A 240 -13.35 -13.63 -22.26
C LYS A 240 -12.04 -14.05 -21.56
N VAL A 241 -10.91 -13.51 -22.02
CA VAL A 241 -9.59 -13.77 -21.43
C VAL A 241 -9.51 -13.09 -20.05
N HIS A 242 -9.93 -11.83 -19.94
CA HIS A 242 -10.01 -11.14 -18.66
C HIS A 242 -10.93 -11.83 -17.66
N LEU A 243 -12.13 -12.25 -18.09
CA LEU A 243 -13.11 -12.91 -17.21
C LEU A 243 -12.62 -14.28 -16.70
N ARG A 244 -11.87 -15.03 -17.52
CA ARG A 244 -11.25 -16.31 -17.11
C ARG A 244 -10.15 -16.10 -16.08
N VAL A 245 -9.29 -15.12 -16.29
CA VAL A 245 -8.18 -14.80 -15.38
C VAL A 245 -8.71 -14.33 -14.02
N THR A 246 -9.71 -13.43 -14.00
CA THR A 246 -10.29 -12.93 -12.74
C THR A 246 -11.06 -14.01 -11.98
N SER A 247 -11.88 -14.81 -12.66
CA SER A 247 -12.64 -15.91 -12.04
C SER A 247 -11.72 -16.99 -11.46
N GLY A 248 -10.61 -17.29 -12.15
CA GLY A 248 -9.57 -18.20 -11.66
C GLY A 248 -8.88 -17.70 -10.40
N SER A 249 -8.51 -16.41 -10.35
CA SER A 249 -7.90 -15.80 -9.16
C SER A 249 -8.83 -15.83 -7.95
N ILE A 250 -10.13 -15.56 -8.13
CA ILE A 250 -11.14 -15.60 -7.06
C ILE A 250 -11.27 -17.02 -6.50
N ALA A 251 -11.25 -18.04 -7.35
CA ALA A 251 -11.32 -19.43 -6.91
C ALA A 251 -10.10 -19.82 -6.06
N ILE A 252 -8.89 -19.42 -6.48
CA ILE A 252 -7.65 -19.71 -5.75
C ILE A 252 -7.64 -19.01 -4.38
N ILE A 253 -8.05 -17.74 -4.32
CA ILE A 253 -8.17 -16.98 -3.07
C ILE A 253 -9.15 -17.67 -2.12
N GLY A 254 -10.30 -18.12 -2.63
CA GLY A 254 -11.29 -18.86 -1.86
C GLY A 254 -10.71 -20.15 -1.25
N ILE A 255 -9.95 -20.92 -2.03
CA ILE A 255 -9.34 -22.17 -1.57
C ILE A 255 -8.29 -21.91 -0.47
N ILE A 256 -7.41 -20.94 -0.67
CA ILE A 256 -6.35 -20.59 0.31
C ILE A 256 -6.99 -20.10 1.62
N MET A 257 -7.96 -19.19 1.52
CA MET A 257 -8.65 -18.66 2.68
C MET A 257 -9.45 -19.74 3.41
N GLY A 258 -10.13 -20.61 2.67
CA GLY A 258 -10.90 -21.72 3.22
C GLY A 258 -10.02 -22.73 3.97
N ALA A 259 -8.94 -23.20 3.34
CA ALA A 259 -8.03 -24.18 3.92
C ALA A 259 -7.24 -23.62 5.12
N GLY A 260 -6.76 -22.38 5.02
CA GLY A 260 -6.06 -21.72 6.12
C GLY A 260 -6.97 -21.47 7.33
N SER A 261 -8.21 -21.03 7.08
CA SER A 261 -9.19 -20.80 8.16
C SER A 261 -9.68 -22.11 8.78
N TYR A 262 -9.80 -23.18 7.99
CA TYR A 262 -10.11 -24.51 8.49
C TYR A 262 -9.01 -25.04 9.42
N TYR A 263 -7.74 -24.86 9.05
CA TYR A 263 -6.61 -25.23 9.90
C TYR A 263 -6.61 -24.48 11.24
N ILE A 264 -6.89 -23.18 11.21
CA ILE A 264 -7.06 -22.34 12.40
C ILE A 264 -8.23 -22.87 13.25
N ASN A 265 -9.38 -23.09 12.64
CA ASN A 265 -10.56 -23.62 13.33
C ASN A 265 -10.25 -24.95 14.03
N ASP A 266 -9.74 -25.94 13.30
CA ASP A 266 -9.44 -27.27 13.84
C ASP A 266 -8.42 -27.21 15.00
N THR A 267 -7.37 -26.40 14.84
CA THR A 267 -6.32 -26.23 15.87
C THR A 267 -6.88 -25.61 17.15
N TYR A 268 -7.66 -24.54 17.03
CA TYR A 268 -8.17 -23.80 18.19
C TYR A 268 -9.41 -24.44 18.80
N TYR A 269 -10.24 -25.14 18.01
CA TYR A 269 -11.36 -25.92 18.51
C TYR A 269 -10.87 -27.10 19.37
N LYS A 270 -9.83 -27.83 18.96
CA LYS A 270 -9.20 -28.89 19.78
C LYS A 270 -8.56 -28.36 21.06
N LYS A 271 -8.08 -27.10 21.07
CA LYS A 271 -7.57 -26.44 22.29
C LYS A 271 -8.72 -26.05 23.21
N TYR A 272 -9.76 -25.42 22.65
CA TYR A 272 -11.00 -25.07 23.34
C TYR A 272 -11.66 -26.29 24.01
N ASP A 273 -11.83 -27.38 23.28
CA ASP A 273 -12.49 -28.60 23.76
C ASP A 273 -11.74 -29.26 24.92
N ARG A 274 -10.40 -29.26 24.87
CA ARG A 274 -9.55 -29.78 25.98
C ARG A 274 -9.67 -28.99 27.27
N MET A 275 -9.99 -27.70 27.24
CA MET A 275 -10.22 -26.91 28.47
C MET A 275 -11.63 -27.05 29.04
N ARG A 276 -12.53 -27.72 28.32
CA ARG A 276 -13.84 -28.13 28.85
C ARG A 276 -13.72 -29.33 29.81
N THR A 277 -12.56 -29.96 29.88
CA THR A 277 -12.23 -31.03 30.84
C THR A 277 -12.12 -30.43 32.25
N PRO A 278 -12.78 -31.00 33.28
CA PRO A 278 -12.77 -30.42 34.63
C PRO A 278 -11.35 -30.33 35.21
N GLY A 279 -10.89 -29.13 35.57
CA GLY A 279 -9.66 -28.95 36.36
C GLY A 279 -8.69 -27.85 35.91
N VAL A 280 -8.84 -27.26 34.70
CA VAL A 280 -8.00 -26.13 34.24
C VAL A 280 -8.93 -24.99 33.82
N PHE A 281 -9.22 -24.08 34.74
CA PHE A 281 -10.16 -22.98 34.50
C PHE A 281 -9.42 -21.63 34.51
N ASN A 282 -8.89 -21.24 33.35
CA ASN A 282 -8.58 -19.85 33.05
C ASN A 282 -9.67 -19.28 32.11
N PRO A 283 -10.62 -18.48 32.62
CA PRO A 283 -11.75 -17.95 31.82
C PRO A 283 -11.33 -17.11 30.61
N GLU A 284 -10.17 -16.43 30.68
CA GLU A 284 -9.68 -15.59 29.60
C GLU A 284 -9.14 -16.41 28.42
N GLU A 285 -8.45 -17.52 28.72
CA GLU A 285 -7.95 -18.43 27.70
C GLU A 285 -9.09 -19.15 26.97
N VAL A 286 -10.08 -19.64 27.70
CA VAL A 286 -11.27 -20.29 27.10
C VAL A 286 -11.95 -19.34 26.12
N ARG A 287 -12.18 -18.08 26.52
CA ARG A 287 -12.80 -17.06 25.65
C ARG A 287 -11.94 -16.78 24.41
N ARG A 288 -10.62 -16.70 24.58
CA ARG A 288 -9.67 -16.47 23.49
C ARG A 288 -9.72 -17.60 22.46
N TYR A 289 -9.69 -18.85 22.90
CA TYR A 289 -9.70 -20.01 22.00
C TYR A 289 -11.07 -20.24 21.34
N GLU A 290 -12.17 -19.97 22.05
CA GLU A 290 -13.51 -19.96 21.46
C GLU A 290 -13.63 -18.91 20.34
N THR A 291 -13.07 -17.72 20.57
CA THR A 291 -13.05 -16.63 19.59
C THR A 291 -12.28 -17.04 18.33
N PHE A 292 -11.09 -17.62 18.47
CA PHE A 292 -10.30 -18.08 17.33
C PHE A 292 -10.94 -19.25 16.56
N ALA A 293 -11.60 -20.18 17.23
CA ALA A 293 -12.35 -21.25 16.57
C ALA A 293 -13.50 -20.68 15.73
N LYS A 294 -14.29 -19.75 16.28
CA LYS A 294 -15.38 -19.07 15.55
C LYS A 294 -14.87 -18.29 14.34
N VAL A 295 -13.74 -17.58 14.48
CA VAL A 295 -13.09 -16.86 13.37
C VAL A 295 -12.63 -17.84 12.27
N GLY A 296 -12.00 -18.95 12.65
CA GLY A 296 -11.60 -19.98 11.68
C GLY A 296 -12.79 -20.61 10.95
N MET A 297 -13.88 -20.89 11.67
CA MET A 297 -15.11 -21.43 11.05
C MET A 297 -15.72 -20.43 10.04
N ALA A 298 -15.81 -19.15 10.41
CA ALA A 298 -16.33 -18.11 9.51
C ALA A 298 -15.44 -17.91 8.26
N GLY A 299 -14.12 -17.95 8.42
CA GLY A 299 -13.18 -17.89 7.31
C GLY A 299 -13.27 -19.11 6.38
N THR A 300 -13.56 -20.29 6.93
CA THR A 300 -13.76 -21.52 6.15
C THR A 300 -14.98 -21.41 5.23
N ILE A 301 -16.11 -20.95 5.78
CA ILE A 301 -17.37 -20.76 5.04
C ILE A 301 -17.19 -19.69 3.95
N SER A 302 -16.52 -18.59 4.28
CA SER A 302 -16.26 -17.49 3.33
C SER A 302 -15.34 -17.93 2.19
N GLY A 303 -14.31 -18.74 2.49
CA GLY A 303 -13.43 -19.33 1.48
C GLY A 303 -14.17 -20.27 0.53
N ALA A 304 -15.06 -21.11 1.07
CA ALA A 304 -15.90 -21.98 0.25
C ALA A 304 -16.83 -21.20 -0.70
N ALA A 305 -17.42 -20.09 -0.21
CA ALA A 305 -18.28 -19.23 -1.02
C ALA A 305 -17.51 -18.56 -2.19
N LEU A 306 -16.33 -18.00 -1.93
CA LEU A 306 -15.48 -17.40 -2.97
C LEU A 306 -15.01 -18.44 -3.99
N THR A 307 -14.69 -19.65 -3.53
CA THR A 307 -14.34 -20.76 -4.42
C THR A 307 -15.49 -21.11 -5.37
N ALA A 308 -16.71 -21.20 -4.85
CA ALA A 308 -17.90 -21.47 -5.65
C ALA A 308 -18.17 -20.36 -6.69
N ILE A 309 -18.01 -19.09 -6.31
CA ILE A 309 -18.16 -17.94 -7.20
C ILE A 309 -17.11 -18.00 -8.33
N GLY A 310 -15.84 -18.18 -8.00
CA GLY A 310 -14.76 -18.26 -9.00
C GLY A 310 -14.93 -19.44 -9.96
N LEU A 311 -15.33 -20.62 -9.46
CA LEU A 311 -15.62 -21.79 -10.28
C LEU A 311 -16.84 -21.58 -11.19
N SER A 312 -17.89 -20.90 -10.70
CA SER A 312 -19.07 -20.57 -11.51
C SER A 312 -18.73 -19.58 -12.64
N GLY A 313 -17.84 -18.61 -12.40
CA GLY A 313 -17.34 -17.71 -13.44
C GLY A 313 -16.53 -18.45 -14.50
N LEU A 314 -15.71 -19.43 -14.08
CA LEU A 314 -14.98 -20.29 -15.01
C LEU A 314 -15.91 -21.17 -15.86
N THR A 315 -16.96 -21.78 -15.29
CA THR A 315 -17.90 -22.61 -16.07
C THR A 315 -18.69 -21.79 -17.09
N LEU A 316 -19.13 -20.58 -16.73
CA LEU A 316 -19.76 -19.63 -17.65
C LEU A 316 -18.87 -19.30 -18.86
N THR A 317 -17.56 -19.14 -18.66
CA THR A 317 -16.62 -18.88 -19.76
C THR A 317 -16.28 -20.09 -20.62
N LEU A 318 -16.61 -21.31 -20.18
CA LEU A 318 -16.40 -22.55 -20.94
C LEU A 318 -17.66 -22.96 -21.74
N LEU A 319 -18.85 -22.50 -21.31
CA LEU A 319 -20.13 -22.81 -21.94
C LEU A 319 -20.56 -21.78 -23.01
N PHE A 320 -19.96 -20.58 -23.05
CA PHE A 320 -20.31 -19.48 -23.97
C PHE A 320 -19.11 -18.90 -24.74
#